data_AF-A0AAW2NUS2-F1
#
_entry.id   AF-A0AAW2NUS2-F1
#
_cell.length_a   1.000
_cell.length_b   1.000
_cell.length_c   1.000
_cell.angle_alpha   90.00
_cell.angle_beta   90.00
_cell.angle_gamma   90.00
#
_symmetry.space_group_name_H-M   'P 1'
#
loop_
_entity.id
_entity.type
_entity.pdbx_description
1 polymer ?
#
loop_
_entity_poly.entity_id
_entity_poly.type
_entity_poly.pdbx_seq_one_letter_code
_entity_poly.pdbx_strand_id
1 'polypeptide(L)'
;MSDLSKSTVLVTGAGGRTGQIVYKKLKERSDQYTARGFDPTKGGRPEFYFEDGAFPEQVDWIGQKNQIDVAKAAGVKQIVLVGSMGGTNPNHPLNSLGNGNILIWKRKAEQYLADSGIPYTIIRAGGLQDKEGGVRELLVGKDDELLQTETRTIARADVAEVCIQEEKSRRRFCVSNNPGEDSAKSGVEDDEGNSLAVEAALSMLKFYKREISPLLPKSCRYVPTCSEYSMIAYKKYGVVKGTILTAWRLCRCNPLGGSGFDPPRWFDETTPPEQ
;
A
#
# COMPACT_ATOMS: atom_id res chain seq x y z
N MET A 1 30.56 -15.71 -30.30
CA MET A 1 30.10 -14.54 -29.55
C MET A 1 28.65 -14.30 -29.96
N SER A 2 27.68 -14.75 -29.15
CA SER A 2 26.27 -14.46 -29.41
C SER A 2 26.07 -12.96 -29.27
N ASP A 3 25.59 -12.32 -30.34
CA ASP A 3 25.13 -10.94 -30.33
C ASP A 3 24.07 -10.79 -29.22
N LEU A 4 24.47 -10.19 -28.08
CA LEU A 4 23.60 -9.95 -26.94
C LEU A 4 22.70 -8.76 -27.29
N SER A 5 21.68 -9.03 -28.12
CA SER A 5 20.69 -8.03 -28.48
C SER A 5 19.99 -7.52 -27.21
N LYS A 6 20.12 -6.23 -26.90
CA LYS A 6 19.49 -5.61 -25.73
C LYS A 6 17.99 -5.85 -25.74
N SER A 7 17.42 -6.16 -24.57
CA SER A 7 15.97 -6.30 -24.45
C SER A 7 15.32 -4.92 -24.35
N THR A 8 14.36 -4.60 -25.22
CA THR A 8 13.54 -3.40 -25.06
C THR A 8 12.47 -3.66 -24.02
N VAL A 9 12.39 -2.81 -22.98
CA VAL A 9 11.46 -2.96 -21.86
C VAL A 9 10.61 -1.70 -21.76
N LEU A 10 9.29 -1.86 -21.82
CA LEU A 10 8.32 -0.79 -21.57
C LEU A 10 7.82 -0.89 -20.13
N VAL A 11 7.91 0.23 -19.40
CA VAL A 11 7.34 0.39 -18.06
C VAL A 11 6.10 1.27 -18.18
N THR A 12 4.93 0.72 -17.90
CA THR A 12 3.68 1.47 -17.76
C THR A 12 3.53 1.99 -16.33
N GLY A 13 2.96 3.19 -16.17
CA GLY A 13 2.94 3.88 -14.87
C GLY A 13 4.34 4.33 -14.44
N ALA A 14 5.18 4.73 -15.40
CA ALA A 14 6.59 5.05 -15.17
C ALA A 14 6.85 6.29 -14.30
N GLY A 15 5.87 7.18 -14.11
CA GLY A 15 5.93 8.30 -13.15
C GLY A 15 5.27 7.96 -11.80
N GLY A 16 4.73 6.75 -11.63
CA GLY A 16 4.30 6.24 -10.33
C GLY A 16 5.48 5.93 -9.40
N ARG A 17 5.22 5.86 -8.09
CA ARG A 17 6.27 5.72 -7.06
C ARG A 17 7.19 4.51 -7.24
N THR A 18 6.65 3.36 -7.61
CA THR A 18 7.44 2.15 -7.90
C THR A 18 7.92 2.13 -9.36
N GLY A 19 7.06 2.54 -10.30
CA GLY A 19 7.36 2.53 -11.74
C GLY A 19 8.56 3.41 -12.11
N GLN A 20 8.72 4.57 -11.45
CA GLN A 20 9.88 5.44 -11.65
C GLN A 20 11.20 4.78 -11.22
N ILE A 21 11.15 3.93 -10.18
CA ILE A 21 12.33 3.20 -9.69
C ILE A 21 12.70 2.11 -10.70
N VAL A 22 11.72 1.37 -11.21
CA VAL A 22 11.92 0.36 -12.27
C VAL A 22 12.53 1.03 -13.51
N TYR A 23 11.91 2.12 -13.97
CA TYR A 23 12.38 2.84 -15.16
C TYR A 23 13.81 3.38 -14.99
N LYS A 24 14.13 3.94 -13.81
CA LYS A 24 15.49 4.41 -13.48
C LYS A 24 16.51 3.26 -13.48
N LYS A 25 16.23 2.15 -12.81
CA LYS A 25 17.12 0.98 -12.76
C LYS A 25 17.35 0.36 -14.16
N LEU A 26 16.33 0.33 -15.02
CA LEU A 26 16.48 -0.12 -16.41
C LEU A 26 17.35 0.83 -17.23
N LYS A 27 17.27 2.15 -16.99
CA LYS A 27 18.16 3.15 -17.62
C LYS A 27 19.60 3.01 -17.16
N GLU A 28 19.82 2.72 -15.88
CA GLU A 28 21.15 2.47 -15.32
C GLU A 28 21.80 1.21 -15.92
N ARG A 29 21.00 0.18 -16.24
CA ARG A 29 21.42 -1.06 -16.90
C ARG A 29 21.32 -0.99 -18.43
N SER A 30 21.79 0.11 -19.00
CA SER A 30 21.68 0.40 -20.45
C SER A 30 22.51 -0.53 -21.35
N ASP A 31 23.45 -1.26 -20.78
CA ASP A 31 24.20 -2.35 -21.40
C ASP A 31 23.29 -3.56 -21.73
N GLN A 32 22.28 -3.82 -20.90
CA GLN A 32 21.35 -4.95 -21.02
C GLN A 32 19.99 -4.57 -21.61
N TYR A 33 19.50 -3.36 -21.30
CA TYR A 33 18.13 -2.95 -21.58
C TYR A 33 18.04 -1.66 -22.40
N THR A 34 17.00 -1.59 -23.23
CA THR A 34 16.51 -0.34 -23.81
C THR A 34 15.19 0.04 -23.13
N ALA A 35 15.27 0.97 -22.18
CA ALA A 35 14.11 1.37 -21.37
C ALA A 35 13.18 2.37 -22.09
N ARG A 36 11.89 2.07 -22.11
CA ARG A 36 10.78 2.95 -22.52
C ARG A 36 9.84 3.15 -21.33
N GLY A 37 9.37 4.37 -21.11
CA GLY A 37 8.42 4.69 -20.05
C GLY A 37 7.13 5.25 -20.64
N PHE A 38 5.99 4.82 -20.12
CA PHE A 38 4.69 5.37 -20.43
C PHE A 38 4.00 5.76 -19.11
N ASP A 39 3.50 6.99 -19.04
CA ASP A 39 2.64 7.41 -17.94
C ASP A 39 1.50 8.29 -18.50
N PRO A 40 0.23 7.89 -18.31
CA PRO A 40 -0.90 8.73 -18.70
C PRO A 40 -1.07 9.98 -17.80
N THR A 41 -0.45 10.03 -16.61
CA THR A 41 -0.61 11.14 -15.62
C THR A 41 0.71 11.45 -14.89
N LYS A 42 0.80 12.55 -14.12
CA LYS A 42 1.93 12.72 -13.17
C LYS A 42 1.61 11.96 -11.88
N GLY A 43 2.51 11.09 -11.41
CA GLY A 43 2.27 10.23 -10.24
C GLY A 43 2.00 11.00 -8.93
N GLY A 44 1.12 10.44 -8.09
CA GLY A 44 0.72 10.97 -6.78
C GLY A 44 0.38 9.89 -5.75
N ARG A 45 0.04 10.28 -4.53
CA ARG A 45 -0.49 9.36 -3.51
C ARG A 45 -1.93 8.96 -3.89
N PRO A 46 -2.38 7.71 -3.67
CA PRO A 46 -3.76 7.33 -3.95
C PRO A 46 -4.71 8.20 -3.11
N GLU A 47 -5.68 8.81 -3.78
CA GLU A 47 -6.82 9.41 -3.10
C GLU A 47 -7.79 8.30 -2.69
N PHE A 48 -8.56 8.51 -1.62
CA PHE A 48 -9.45 7.47 -1.08
C PHE A 48 -10.81 7.36 -1.80
N TYR A 49 -10.90 7.95 -3.00
CA TYR A 49 -12.04 7.89 -3.90
C TYR A 49 -11.52 7.75 -5.34
N PHE A 50 -12.40 7.34 -6.26
CA PHE A 50 -12.11 7.23 -7.68
C PHE A 50 -12.91 8.28 -8.44
N GLU A 51 -12.27 9.00 -9.35
CA GLU A 51 -12.97 9.86 -10.30
C GLU A 51 -13.85 9.02 -11.23
N ASP A 52 -14.85 9.65 -11.86
CA ASP A 52 -15.71 8.97 -12.83
C ASP A 52 -14.87 8.41 -13.99
N GLY A 53 -14.99 7.10 -14.24
CA GLY A 53 -14.17 6.39 -15.23
C GLY A 53 -12.78 5.95 -14.74
N ALA A 54 -12.39 6.29 -13.51
CA ALA A 54 -11.12 5.88 -12.89
C ALA A 54 -11.28 4.77 -11.82
N PHE A 55 -12.44 4.12 -11.77
CA PHE A 55 -12.68 3.00 -10.86
C PHE A 55 -11.77 1.80 -11.19
N PRO A 56 -11.51 0.91 -10.20
CA PRO A 56 -10.64 -0.23 -10.43
C PRO A 56 -11.07 -1.17 -11.56
N GLU A 57 -12.37 -1.25 -11.88
CA GLU A 57 -12.82 -1.99 -13.05
C GLU A 57 -12.23 -1.43 -14.35
N GLN A 58 -12.28 -0.11 -14.53
CA GLN A 58 -11.80 0.58 -15.72
C GLN A 58 -10.28 0.58 -15.77
N VAL A 59 -9.62 0.83 -14.63
CA VAL A 59 -8.15 1.00 -14.59
C VAL A 59 -7.43 -0.33 -14.42
N ASP A 60 -7.75 -1.10 -13.38
CA ASP A 60 -7.03 -2.32 -13.04
C ASP A 60 -7.48 -3.52 -13.87
N TRP A 61 -8.75 -3.59 -14.27
CA TRP A 61 -9.22 -4.65 -15.16
C TRP A 61 -9.12 -4.25 -16.64
N ILE A 62 -9.92 -3.30 -17.11
CA ILE A 62 -9.99 -2.94 -18.54
C ILE A 62 -8.67 -2.33 -19.02
N GLY A 63 -8.07 -1.42 -18.25
CA GLY A 63 -6.80 -0.79 -18.59
C GLY A 63 -5.65 -1.79 -18.74
N GLN A 64 -5.54 -2.75 -17.81
CA GLN A 64 -4.52 -3.80 -17.90
C GLN A 64 -4.83 -4.80 -19.02
N LYS A 65 -6.11 -5.17 -19.22
CA LYS A 65 -6.52 -5.99 -20.37
C LYS A 65 -6.06 -5.38 -21.68
N ASN A 66 -6.28 -4.08 -21.88
CA ASN A 66 -5.85 -3.37 -23.09
C ASN A 66 -4.33 -3.41 -23.27
N GLN A 67 -3.57 -3.23 -22.19
CA GLN A 67 -2.09 -3.33 -22.25
C GLN A 67 -1.64 -4.75 -22.63
N ILE A 68 -2.27 -5.78 -22.08
CA ILE A 68 -1.97 -7.19 -22.39
C ILE A 68 -2.30 -7.50 -23.85
N ASP A 69 -3.45 -7.05 -24.35
CA ASP A 69 -3.87 -7.28 -25.73
C ASP A 69 -2.92 -6.61 -26.73
N VAL A 70 -2.52 -5.35 -26.47
CA VAL A 70 -1.53 -4.63 -27.30
C VAL A 70 -0.16 -5.30 -27.22
N ALA A 71 0.28 -5.72 -26.03
CA ALA A 71 1.54 -6.44 -25.86
C ALA A 71 1.54 -7.77 -26.64
N LYS A 72 0.42 -8.50 -26.63
CA LYS A 72 0.24 -9.73 -27.42
C LYS A 72 0.38 -9.44 -28.92
N ALA A 73 -0.35 -8.44 -29.41
CA ALA A 73 -0.33 -8.04 -30.81
C ALA A 73 1.06 -7.58 -31.26
N ALA A 74 1.81 -6.92 -30.37
CA ALA A 74 3.19 -6.49 -30.62
C ALA A 74 4.23 -7.62 -30.50
N GLY A 75 3.84 -8.85 -30.15
CA GLY A 75 4.76 -9.99 -30.01
C GLY A 75 5.68 -9.88 -28.81
N VAL A 76 5.23 -9.23 -27.72
CA VAL A 76 5.98 -9.13 -26.46
C VAL A 76 6.28 -10.53 -25.92
N LYS A 77 7.54 -10.76 -25.53
CA LYS A 77 8.04 -12.09 -25.15
C LYS A 77 7.84 -12.43 -23.67
N GLN A 78 7.57 -11.45 -22.83
CA GLN A 78 7.36 -11.59 -21.38
C GLN A 78 6.57 -10.38 -20.86
N ILE A 79 5.60 -10.60 -19.97
CA ILE A 79 4.94 -9.53 -19.21
C ILE A 79 5.24 -9.72 -17.72
N VAL A 80 5.69 -8.66 -17.06
CA VAL A 80 5.81 -8.63 -15.60
C VAL A 80 4.71 -7.72 -15.06
N LEU A 81 3.84 -8.27 -14.21
CA LEU A 81 2.70 -7.56 -13.64
C LEU A 81 2.84 -7.47 -12.12
N VAL A 82 2.82 -6.24 -11.59
CA VAL A 82 2.83 -6.00 -10.14
C VAL A 82 1.40 -5.87 -9.64
N GLY A 83 0.98 -6.86 -8.85
CA GLY A 83 -0.31 -6.91 -8.16
C GLY A 83 -0.17 -6.60 -6.67
N SER A 84 -1.08 -7.13 -5.88
CA SER A 84 -1.10 -6.98 -4.43
C SER A 84 -1.52 -8.27 -3.75
N MET A 85 -0.97 -8.54 -2.57
CA MET A 85 -1.49 -9.57 -1.67
C MET A 85 -2.93 -9.22 -1.20
N GLY A 86 -3.67 -10.23 -0.77
CA GLY A 86 -5.01 -10.12 -0.20
C GLY A 86 -6.13 -10.56 -1.15
N GLY A 87 -5.80 -10.85 -2.41
CA GLY A 87 -6.77 -11.26 -3.41
C GLY A 87 -7.29 -12.70 -3.26
N THR A 88 -6.83 -13.49 -2.29
CA THR A 88 -7.50 -14.76 -1.91
C THR A 88 -8.73 -14.53 -1.02
N ASN A 89 -8.87 -13.33 -0.43
CA ASN A 89 -10.00 -12.98 0.42
C ASN A 89 -10.91 -11.93 -0.27
N PRO A 90 -12.10 -12.31 -0.77
CA PRO A 90 -13.04 -11.37 -1.38
C PRO A 90 -13.50 -10.25 -0.43
N ASN A 91 -13.50 -10.51 0.88
CA ASN A 91 -13.90 -9.57 1.92
C ASN A 91 -12.71 -8.75 2.47
N HIS A 92 -11.57 -8.75 1.78
CA HIS A 92 -10.39 -8.01 2.23
C HIS A 92 -10.69 -6.49 2.36
N PRO A 93 -10.25 -5.81 3.43
CA PRO A 93 -10.59 -4.40 3.68
C PRO A 93 -10.26 -3.42 2.54
N LEU A 94 -9.25 -3.73 1.72
CA LEU A 94 -8.91 -2.92 0.55
C LEU A 94 -10.03 -2.88 -0.50
N ASN A 95 -10.91 -3.88 -0.58
CA ASN A 95 -12.03 -3.87 -1.52
C ASN A 95 -13.09 -2.84 -1.16
N SER A 96 -13.20 -2.49 0.13
CA SER A 96 -14.14 -1.47 0.61
C SER A 96 -13.64 -0.04 0.36
N LEU A 97 -12.36 0.14 0.01
CA LEU A 97 -11.81 1.46 -0.30
C LEU A 97 -12.48 2.04 -1.56
N GLY A 98 -13.12 3.20 -1.41
CA GLY A 98 -13.84 3.86 -2.50
C GLY A 98 -14.96 3.00 -3.13
N ASN A 99 -15.43 1.96 -2.42
CA ASN A 99 -16.37 0.96 -2.93
C ASN A 99 -15.92 0.32 -4.28
N GLY A 100 -14.60 0.19 -4.49
CA GLY A 100 -14.04 -0.12 -5.80
C GLY A 100 -13.73 -1.59 -6.06
N ASN A 101 -13.73 -2.46 -5.05
CA ASN A 101 -13.38 -3.89 -5.20
C ASN A 101 -12.01 -4.13 -5.87
N ILE A 102 -11.02 -3.28 -5.56
CA ILE A 102 -9.74 -3.20 -6.29
C ILE A 102 -8.98 -4.53 -6.40
N LEU A 103 -8.95 -5.35 -5.34
CA LEU A 103 -8.22 -6.62 -5.38
C LEU A 103 -8.91 -7.63 -6.28
N ILE A 104 -10.26 -7.60 -6.36
CA ILE A 104 -11.03 -8.47 -7.25
C ILE A 104 -10.70 -8.15 -8.71
N TRP A 105 -10.69 -6.87 -9.08
CA TRP A 105 -10.37 -6.44 -10.45
C TRP A 105 -8.91 -6.70 -10.83
N LYS A 106 -7.96 -6.48 -9.91
CA LYS A 106 -6.56 -6.87 -10.10
C LYS A 106 -6.41 -8.38 -10.31
N ARG A 107 -7.09 -9.22 -9.51
CA ARG A 107 -7.07 -10.68 -9.69
C ARG A 107 -7.69 -11.11 -11.02
N LYS A 108 -8.72 -10.42 -11.50
CA LYS A 108 -9.28 -10.66 -12.83
C LYS A 108 -8.27 -10.38 -13.94
N ALA A 109 -7.52 -9.27 -13.85
CA ALA A 109 -6.45 -8.94 -14.79
C ALA A 109 -5.28 -9.93 -14.74
N GLU A 110 -4.87 -10.33 -13.54
CA GLU A 110 -3.86 -11.39 -13.34
C GLU A 110 -4.26 -12.71 -14.00
N GLN A 111 -5.53 -13.11 -13.84
CA GLN A 111 -6.02 -14.35 -14.45
C GLN A 111 -6.08 -14.23 -15.98
N TYR A 112 -6.53 -13.09 -16.51
CA TYR A 112 -6.51 -12.85 -17.95
C TYR A 112 -5.10 -12.86 -18.55
N LEU A 113 -4.11 -12.29 -17.84
CA LEU A 113 -2.71 -12.41 -18.24
C LEU A 113 -2.26 -13.88 -18.27
N ALA A 114 -2.64 -14.66 -17.26
CA ALA A 114 -2.30 -16.08 -17.21
C ALA A 114 -2.91 -16.86 -18.39
N ASP A 115 -4.13 -16.51 -18.78
CA ASP A 115 -4.86 -17.14 -19.89
C ASP A 115 -4.44 -16.60 -21.28
N SER A 116 -3.65 -15.51 -21.33
CA SER A 116 -3.26 -14.83 -22.58
C SER A 116 -2.36 -15.68 -23.50
N GLY A 117 -1.66 -16.67 -22.94
CA GLY A 117 -0.63 -17.47 -23.61
C GLY A 117 0.76 -16.84 -23.62
N ILE A 118 0.90 -15.56 -23.24
CA ILE A 118 2.19 -14.87 -23.15
C ILE A 118 2.95 -15.37 -21.90
N PRO A 119 4.27 -15.61 -21.96
CA PRO A 119 5.07 -15.81 -20.76
C PRO A 119 4.93 -14.64 -19.78
N TYR A 120 4.73 -14.92 -18.49
CA TYR A 120 4.41 -13.88 -17.52
C TYR A 120 4.98 -14.14 -16.13
N THR A 121 5.31 -13.07 -15.42
CA THR A 121 5.49 -13.08 -13.96
C THR A 121 4.46 -12.18 -13.31
N ILE A 122 3.71 -12.69 -12.34
CA ILE A 122 2.84 -11.87 -11.47
C ILE A 122 3.45 -11.79 -10.07
N ILE A 123 3.74 -10.57 -9.64
CA ILE A 123 4.36 -10.24 -8.35
C ILE A 123 3.29 -9.60 -7.46
N ARG A 124 2.80 -10.32 -6.46
CA ARG A 124 1.81 -9.81 -5.49
C ARG A 124 2.55 -9.22 -4.30
N ALA A 125 2.80 -7.92 -4.35
CA ALA A 125 3.52 -7.23 -3.29
C ALA A 125 2.69 -7.10 -2.01
N GLY A 126 3.37 -7.16 -0.87
CA GLY A 126 2.81 -6.72 0.42
C GLY A 126 2.64 -5.21 0.52
N GLY A 127 2.38 -4.73 1.74
CA GLY A 127 2.23 -3.30 2.02
C GLY A 127 3.49 -2.52 1.61
N LEU A 128 3.35 -1.63 0.62
CA LEU A 128 4.49 -0.90 0.04
C LEU A 128 5.02 0.19 0.98
N GLN A 129 6.33 0.17 1.22
CA GLN A 129 7.06 1.14 2.03
C GLN A 129 8.03 1.99 1.18
N ASP A 130 8.17 3.27 1.53
CA ASP A 130 9.20 4.18 0.99
C ASP A 130 10.48 4.07 1.83
N LYS A 131 11.13 2.91 1.77
CA LYS A 131 12.39 2.61 2.46
C LYS A 131 13.46 2.19 1.44
N GLU A 132 14.71 2.20 1.87
CA GLU A 132 15.84 1.68 1.08
C GLU A 132 15.62 0.21 0.72
N GLY A 133 16.02 -0.16 -0.50
CA GLY A 133 15.96 -1.54 -1.01
C GLY A 133 17.34 -2.17 -1.07
N GLY A 134 17.40 -3.50 -1.19
CA GLY A 134 18.63 -4.29 -1.18
C GLY A 134 19.24 -4.49 0.21
N VAL A 135 18.57 -4.01 1.25
CA VAL A 135 19.06 -4.05 2.65
C VAL A 135 18.27 -5.02 3.54
N ARG A 136 17.19 -5.60 3.02
CA ARG A 136 16.36 -6.58 3.74
C ARG A 136 16.22 -7.85 2.93
N GLU A 137 16.12 -8.97 3.63
CA GLU A 137 15.82 -10.26 3.03
C GLU A 137 14.45 -10.22 2.35
N LEU A 138 14.39 -10.73 1.11
CA LEU A 138 13.16 -10.90 0.36
C LEU A 138 12.54 -12.25 0.69
N LEU A 139 11.31 -12.22 1.15
CA LEU A 139 10.50 -13.41 1.35
C LEU A 139 9.57 -13.61 0.17
N VAL A 140 9.51 -14.84 -0.33
CA VAL A 140 8.60 -15.25 -1.39
C VAL A 140 7.60 -16.22 -0.80
N GLY A 141 6.32 -15.97 -1.06
CA GLY A 141 5.23 -16.81 -0.57
C GLY A 141 4.17 -17.08 -1.63
N LYS A 142 3.17 -17.86 -1.25
CA LYS A 142 2.04 -18.26 -2.07
C LYS A 142 0.72 -17.96 -1.37
N ASP A 143 -0.29 -17.62 -2.16
CA ASP A 143 -1.70 -17.51 -1.74
C ASP A 143 -1.94 -16.71 -0.44
N ASP A 144 -1.24 -15.59 -0.31
CA ASP A 144 -1.37 -14.62 0.78
C ASP A 144 -0.94 -15.14 2.18
N GLU A 145 -0.14 -16.22 2.25
CA GLU A 145 0.40 -16.76 3.51
C GLU A 145 1.21 -15.73 4.31
N LEU A 146 1.94 -14.85 3.61
CA LEU A 146 2.74 -13.77 4.20
C LEU A 146 1.87 -12.66 4.84
N LEU A 147 0.55 -12.64 4.64
CA LEU A 147 -0.33 -11.72 5.36
C LEU A 147 -0.62 -12.17 6.81
N GLN A 148 -0.36 -13.45 7.12
CA GLN A 148 -0.52 -14.01 8.46
C GLN A 148 0.72 -13.82 9.34
N THR A 149 1.80 -13.29 8.78
CA THR A 149 3.05 -13.02 9.47
C THR A 149 3.23 -11.52 9.74
N GLU A 150 4.20 -11.18 10.58
CA GLU A 150 4.64 -9.78 10.76
C GLU A 150 5.36 -9.23 9.51
N THR A 151 5.74 -10.12 8.59
CA THR A 151 6.56 -9.84 7.41
C THR A 151 5.69 -9.54 6.20
N ARG A 152 4.67 -8.68 6.35
CA ARG A 152 3.64 -8.41 5.32
C ARG A 152 3.89 -7.18 4.45
N THR A 153 5.07 -6.56 4.55
CA THR A 153 5.41 -5.29 3.88
C THR A 153 6.67 -5.39 3.05
N ILE A 154 6.83 -4.55 2.04
CA ILE A 154 8.02 -4.53 1.17
C ILE A 154 8.40 -3.11 0.74
N ALA A 155 9.70 -2.84 0.61
CA ALA A 155 10.20 -1.60 0.03
C ALA A 155 9.86 -1.50 -1.47
N ARG A 156 9.44 -0.32 -1.94
CA ARG A 156 9.19 -0.12 -3.39
C ARG A 156 10.43 -0.40 -4.24
N ALA A 157 11.61 -0.07 -3.73
CA ALA A 157 12.87 -0.33 -4.39
C ALA A 157 13.14 -1.84 -4.58
N ASP A 158 12.71 -2.67 -3.63
CA ASP A 158 12.82 -4.12 -3.71
C ASP A 158 11.83 -4.71 -4.70
N VAL A 159 10.57 -4.25 -4.70
CA VAL A 159 9.60 -4.64 -5.75
C VAL A 159 10.15 -4.30 -7.13
N ALA A 160 10.76 -3.13 -7.28
CA ALA A 160 11.36 -2.71 -8.55
C ALA A 160 12.55 -3.60 -8.95
N GLU A 161 13.36 -4.04 -7.98
CA GLU A 161 14.47 -4.94 -8.24
C GLU A 161 13.97 -6.33 -8.66
N VAL A 162 12.98 -6.89 -7.95
CA VAL A 162 12.32 -8.16 -8.32
C VAL A 162 11.82 -8.09 -9.76
N CYS A 163 11.12 -7.02 -10.15
CA CYS A 163 10.62 -6.84 -11.52
C CYS A 163 11.69 -6.95 -12.61
N ILE A 164 12.94 -6.57 -12.32
CA ILE A 164 14.04 -6.58 -13.29
C ILE A 164 14.81 -7.90 -13.27
N GLN A 165 14.83 -8.60 -12.12
CA GLN A 165 15.49 -9.88 -11.96
C GLN A 165 14.66 -11.06 -12.50
N GLU A 166 13.39 -10.83 -12.83
CA GLU A 166 12.49 -11.89 -13.32
C GLU A 166 12.98 -12.55 -14.61
N GLU A 167 13.09 -13.87 -14.55
CA GLU A 167 13.38 -14.72 -15.69
C GLU A 167 12.09 -15.06 -16.45
N LYS A 168 12.20 -15.35 -17.76
CA LYS A 168 11.10 -15.75 -18.65
C LYS A 168 10.48 -17.09 -18.22
N SER A 169 9.67 -17.06 -17.18
CA SER A 169 9.01 -18.20 -16.57
C SER A 169 7.57 -17.83 -16.23
N ARG A 170 6.64 -18.80 -16.32
CA ARG A 170 5.23 -18.59 -15.93
C ARG A 170 5.09 -18.74 -14.42
N ARG A 171 5.22 -17.65 -13.66
CA ARG A 171 5.21 -17.67 -12.20
C ARG A 171 4.23 -16.67 -11.59
N ARG A 172 3.68 -17.03 -10.44
CA ARG A 172 2.84 -16.17 -9.58
C ARG A 172 3.31 -16.35 -8.14
N PHE A 173 3.64 -15.27 -7.47
CA PHE A 173 4.09 -15.34 -6.09
C PHE A 173 3.78 -14.05 -5.34
N CYS A 174 3.71 -14.17 -4.03
CA CYS A 174 3.65 -13.06 -3.09
C CYS A 174 5.07 -12.68 -2.66
N VAL A 175 5.32 -11.39 -2.43
CA VAL A 175 6.65 -10.92 -2.01
C VAL A 175 6.56 -9.91 -0.88
N SER A 176 7.43 -10.08 0.11
CA SER A 176 7.61 -9.18 1.25
C SER A 176 9.08 -9.04 1.67
N ASN A 177 9.36 -8.15 2.62
CA ASN A 177 10.63 -8.11 3.32
C ASN A 177 10.48 -8.66 4.74
N ASN A 178 11.55 -9.25 5.27
CA ASN A 178 11.72 -9.35 6.71
C ASN A 178 11.76 -7.95 7.36
N PRO A 179 11.31 -7.79 8.61
CA PRO A 179 11.48 -6.54 9.34
C PRO A 179 12.97 -6.46 9.70
N GLY A 180 13.79 -5.84 8.84
CA GLY A 180 15.22 -5.67 9.11
C GLY A 180 15.47 -4.88 10.41
N GLU A 181 16.70 -4.88 10.92
CA GLU A 181 17.10 -4.28 12.21
C GLU A 181 16.66 -2.83 12.45
N ASP A 182 16.26 -2.08 11.41
CA ASP A 182 15.59 -0.77 11.52
C ASP A 182 14.26 -0.83 12.31
N SER A 183 13.62 -2.00 12.42
CA SER A 183 12.46 -2.18 13.31
C SER A 183 12.83 -2.24 14.79
N ALA A 184 14.12 -2.38 15.13
CA ALA A 184 14.59 -2.41 16.52
C ALA A 184 14.75 -1.01 17.15
N LYS A 185 14.56 0.09 16.39
CA LYS A 185 14.62 1.47 16.91
C LYS A 185 13.33 2.29 16.76
N SER A 186 12.19 1.65 16.52
CA SER A 186 10.91 2.20 16.96
C SER A 186 10.43 1.34 18.12
N GLY A 187 10.73 1.75 19.35
CA GLY A 187 10.31 1.04 20.56
C GLY A 187 8.81 0.73 20.54
N VAL A 188 8.52 -0.54 20.28
CA VAL A 188 7.28 -1.23 20.62
C VAL A 188 7.59 -1.94 21.92
N GLU A 189 7.22 -1.32 23.04
CA GLU A 189 7.06 -2.04 24.29
C GLU A 189 5.77 -2.87 24.18
N ASP A 190 5.93 -4.19 24.28
CA ASP A 190 5.00 -5.26 24.70
C ASP A 190 3.70 -5.50 23.88
N ASP A 191 3.74 -6.45 22.93
CA ASP A 191 2.72 -6.66 21.88
C ASP A 191 1.49 -7.52 22.28
N GLU A 192 1.55 -8.43 23.24
CA GLU A 192 0.35 -9.26 23.56
C GLU A 192 -0.66 -8.54 24.48
N GLY A 193 -0.19 -7.79 25.47
CA GLY A 193 -1.06 -7.04 26.38
C GLY A 193 -1.73 -5.83 25.72
N ASN A 194 -1.06 -5.24 24.72
CA ASN A 194 -1.51 -4.02 24.07
C ASN A 194 -2.67 -4.26 23.11
N SER A 195 -2.72 -5.39 22.39
CA SER A 195 -3.80 -5.70 21.44
C SER A 195 -5.16 -5.90 22.12
N LEU A 196 -5.21 -6.67 23.21
CA LEU A 196 -6.43 -6.83 24.03
C LEU A 196 -6.86 -5.49 24.65
N ALA A 197 -5.89 -4.70 25.12
CA ALA A 197 -6.17 -3.41 25.71
C ALA A 197 -6.69 -2.39 24.65
N VAL A 198 -6.17 -2.43 23.42
CA VAL A 198 -6.66 -1.59 22.31
C VAL A 198 -8.09 -1.97 21.97
N GLU A 199 -8.41 -3.26 21.83
CA GLU A 199 -9.78 -3.69 21.54
C GLU A 199 -10.75 -3.33 22.67
N ALA A 200 -10.33 -3.47 23.93
CA ALA A 200 -11.12 -3.01 25.08
C ALA A 200 -11.36 -1.48 25.04
N ALA A 201 -10.31 -0.69 24.78
CA ALA A 201 -10.41 0.76 24.65
C ALA A 201 -11.32 1.19 23.49
N LEU A 202 -11.22 0.53 22.34
CA LEU A 202 -12.09 0.78 21.19
C LEU A 202 -13.54 0.38 21.47
N SER A 203 -13.76 -0.72 22.19
CA SER A 203 -15.10 -1.14 22.62
C SER A 203 -15.75 -0.08 23.53
N MET A 204 -15.00 0.41 24.53
CA MET A 204 -15.46 1.50 25.40
C MET A 204 -15.76 2.79 24.63
N LEU A 205 -14.89 3.18 23.68
CA LEU A 205 -15.11 4.36 22.85
C LEU A 205 -16.31 4.23 21.92
N LYS A 206 -16.55 3.03 21.35
CA LYS A 206 -17.74 2.73 20.56
C LYS A 206 -19.00 2.80 21.41
N PHE A 207 -18.97 2.25 22.62
CA PHE A 207 -20.08 2.36 23.58
C PHE A 207 -20.36 3.82 23.95
N TYR A 208 -19.32 4.59 24.29
CA TYR A 208 -19.44 6.02 24.56
C TYR A 208 -20.05 6.75 23.36
N LYS A 209 -19.58 6.50 22.13
CA LYS A 209 -20.11 7.16 20.92
C LYS A 209 -21.56 6.78 20.63
N ARG A 210 -21.97 5.55 20.94
CA ARG A 210 -23.32 5.05 20.65
C ARG A 210 -24.34 5.49 21.70
N GLU A 211 -24.00 5.40 22.98
CA GLU A 211 -24.96 5.58 24.08
C GLU A 211 -24.85 6.94 24.76
N ILE A 212 -23.64 7.50 24.89
CA ILE A 212 -23.39 8.70 25.69
C ILE A 212 -23.27 9.94 24.81
N SER A 213 -22.53 9.85 23.71
CA SER A 213 -22.27 10.98 22.81
C SER A 213 -23.52 11.62 22.21
N PRO A 214 -24.63 10.91 21.90
CA PRO A 214 -25.85 11.55 21.41
C PRO A 214 -26.53 12.47 22.43
N LEU A 215 -26.26 12.25 23.73
CA LEU A 215 -26.82 13.03 24.84
C LEU A 215 -25.98 14.25 25.20
N LEU A 216 -24.79 14.37 24.63
CA LEU A 216 -23.85 15.45 24.92
C LEU A 216 -23.85 16.48 23.77
N PRO A 217 -23.66 17.77 24.08
CA PRO A 217 -23.50 18.79 23.05
C PRO A 217 -22.23 18.53 22.22
N LYS A 218 -22.26 18.98 20.95
CA LYS A 218 -21.08 18.94 20.06
C LYS A 218 -20.06 20.00 20.50
N SER A 219 -19.26 19.69 21.51
CA SER A 219 -18.30 20.64 22.12
C SER A 219 -16.87 20.53 21.59
N CYS A 220 -16.58 19.54 20.73
CA CYS A 220 -15.24 19.38 20.17
C CYS A 220 -14.88 20.56 19.25
N ARG A 221 -13.81 21.28 19.56
CA ARG A 221 -13.30 22.41 18.75
C ARG A 221 -12.39 22.00 17.59
N TYR A 222 -11.96 20.75 17.59
CA TYR A 222 -11.10 20.22 16.55
C TYR A 222 -11.77 19.10 15.74
N VAL A 223 -11.26 18.90 14.53
CA VAL A 223 -11.65 17.84 13.61
C VAL A 223 -10.43 16.92 13.38
N PRO A 224 -10.54 15.59 13.50
CA PRO A 224 -11.72 14.84 13.96
C PRO A 224 -12.06 15.11 15.44
N THR A 225 -13.28 14.76 15.84
CA THR A 225 -13.76 14.92 17.23
C THR A 225 -12.85 14.18 18.22
N CYS A 226 -12.85 14.55 19.51
CA CYS A 226 -11.96 13.93 20.51
C CYS A 226 -12.09 12.40 20.56
N SER A 227 -13.31 11.86 20.49
CA SER A 227 -13.55 10.41 20.50
C SER A 227 -13.03 9.73 19.22
N GLU A 228 -13.17 10.37 18.06
CA GLU A 228 -12.60 9.88 16.79
C GLU A 228 -11.08 9.96 16.76
N TYR A 229 -10.52 11.07 17.25
CA TYR A 229 -9.09 11.22 17.47
C TYR A 229 -8.56 10.09 18.33
N SER A 230 -9.21 9.79 19.46
CA SER A 230 -8.83 8.69 20.34
C SER A 230 -8.88 7.34 19.64
N MET A 231 -9.96 7.05 18.90
CA MET A 231 -10.07 5.79 18.15
C MET A 231 -8.95 5.62 17.13
N ILE A 232 -8.58 6.70 16.42
CA ILE A 232 -7.47 6.68 15.46
C ILE A 232 -6.13 6.54 16.20
N ALA A 233 -5.94 7.24 17.33
CA ALA A 233 -4.72 7.20 18.12
C ALA A 233 -4.46 5.80 18.72
N TYR A 234 -5.48 5.15 19.29
CA TYR A 234 -5.37 3.79 19.80
C TYR A 234 -5.06 2.77 18.71
N LYS A 235 -5.70 2.89 17.54
CA LYS A 235 -5.42 2.01 16.39
C LYS A 235 -4.01 2.22 15.81
N LYS A 236 -3.52 3.46 15.81
CA LYS A 236 -2.24 3.82 15.18
C LYS A 236 -1.04 3.61 16.12
N TYR A 237 -1.22 3.83 17.42
CA TYR A 237 -0.10 3.91 18.37
C TYR A 237 -0.21 2.96 19.58
N GLY A 238 -1.29 2.18 19.70
CA GLY A 238 -1.54 1.33 20.86
C GLY A 238 -2.09 2.09 22.07
N VAL A 239 -2.32 1.39 23.18
CA VAL A 239 -2.97 1.96 24.39
C VAL A 239 -2.14 3.03 25.05
N VAL A 240 -0.84 2.81 25.26
CA VAL A 240 0.00 3.77 26.01
C VAL A 240 0.10 5.11 25.28
N LYS A 241 0.62 5.09 24.05
CA LYS A 241 0.76 6.30 23.22
C LYS A 241 -0.60 6.88 22.82
N GLY A 242 -1.60 6.04 22.55
CA GLY A 242 -2.97 6.45 22.27
C GLY A 242 -3.63 7.19 23.44
N THR A 243 -3.38 6.74 24.67
CA THR A 243 -3.85 7.42 25.90
C THR A 243 -3.17 8.77 26.08
N ILE A 244 -1.84 8.84 25.89
CA ILE A 244 -1.08 10.09 26.00
C ILE A 244 -1.61 11.14 25.01
N LEU A 245 -1.75 10.75 23.73
CA LEU A 245 -2.29 11.64 22.69
C LEU A 245 -3.73 12.05 22.98
N THR A 246 -4.57 11.11 23.45
CA THR A 246 -5.96 11.39 23.83
C THR A 246 -6.04 12.38 24.99
N ALA A 247 -5.26 12.18 26.05
CA ALA A 247 -5.25 13.08 27.20
C ALA A 247 -4.79 14.48 26.79
N TRP A 248 -3.70 14.57 26.04
CA TRP A 248 -3.19 15.83 25.52
C TRP A 248 -4.21 16.55 24.61
N ARG A 249 -4.92 15.78 23.79
CA ARG A 249 -6.03 16.27 22.96
C ARG A 249 -7.16 16.86 23.79
N LEU A 250 -7.62 16.14 24.81
CA LEU A 250 -8.70 16.60 25.69
C LEU A 250 -8.31 17.89 26.43
N CYS A 251 -7.08 17.98 26.93
CA CYS A 251 -6.58 19.19 27.59
C CYS A 251 -6.59 20.42 26.67
N ARG A 252 -6.34 20.25 25.37
CA ARG A 252 -6.36 21.37 24.40
C ARG A 252 -7.74 21.64 23.80
N CYS A 253 -8.68 20.70 23.87
CA CYS A 253 -10.00 20.83 23.27
C CYS A 253 -10.99 21.54 24.21
N ASN A 254 -10.71 22.81 24.50
CA ASN A 254 -11.54 23.66 25.37
C ASN A 254 -11.57 25.11 24.85
N PRO A 255 -12.44 25.99 25.38
CA PRO A 255 -12.58 27.39 24.93
C PRO A 255 -11.30 28.26 24.99
N LEU A 256 -10.35 27.95 25.87
CA LEU A 256 -9.04 28.62 25.99
C LEU A 256 -7.93 27.91 25.19
N GLY A 257 -8.24 26.75 24.60
CA GLY A 257 -7.35 26.03 23.70
C GLY A 257 -7.61 26.37 22.23
N GLY A 258 -6.92 25.65 21.35
CA GLY A 258 -7.06 25.80 19.89
C GLY A 258 -8.32 25.15 19.30
N SER A 259 -8.45 25.30 17.99
CA SER A 259 -9.50 24.71 17.16
C SER A 259 -8.95 24.40 15.76
N GLY A 260 -9.66 23.58 14.97
CA GLY A 260 -9.28 23.29 13.58
C GLY A 260 -8.93 21.81 13.32
N PHE A 261 -8.29 21.54 12.19
CA PHE A 261 -7.90 20.17 11.82
C PHE A 261 -6.64 19.73 12.56
N ASP A 262 -6.75 18.66 13.34
CA ASP A 262 -5.64 18.13 14.13
C ASP A 262 -5.79 16.61 14.25
N PRO A 263 -5.21 15.87 13.27
CA PRO A 263 -5.19 14.41 13.29
C PRO A 263 -4.13 13.90 14.28
N PRO A 264 -4.33 12.71 14.88
CA PRO A 264 -3.38 12.15 15.83
C PRO A 264 -2.03 11.88 15.16
N ARG A 265 -1.00 12.51 15.73
CA ARG A 265 0.40 12.41 15.34
C ARG A 265 1.25 12.26 16.59
N TRP A 266 2.21 11.34 16.56
CA TRP A 266 3.27 11.30 17.58
C TRP A 266 4.22 12.48 17.37
N PHE A 267 4.90 12.91 18.44
CA PHE A 267 5.62 14.19 18.48
C PHE A 267 6.76 14.33 17.44
N ASP A 268 7.24 13.22 16.89
CA ASP A 268 8.30 13.13 15.89
C ASP A 268 7.79 13.00 14.44
N GLU A 269 6.48 12.87 14.23
CA GLU A 269 5.90 12.78 12.89
C GLU A 269 5.80 14.16 12.22
N THR A 270 6.23 14.23 10.96
CA THR A 270 6.17 15.47 10.17
C THR A 270 4.73 15.92 9.93
N THR A 271 4.49 17.22 10.11
CA THR A 271 3.19 17.86 9.84
C THR A 271 2.91 17.80 8.34
N PRO A 272 1.75 17.25 7.89
CA PRO A 272 1.31 17.40 6.51
C PRO A 272 1.20 18.89 6.16
N PRO A 273 1.49 19.29 4.91
CA PRO A 273 1.24 20.66 4.48
C PRO A 273 -0.24 21.02 4.71
N GLU A 274 -0.50 22.20 5.28
CA GLU A 274 -1.85 22.76 5.37
C GLU A 274 -2.46 22.81 3.95
N GLN A 275 -3.67 22.25 3.82
CA GLN A 275 -4.47 22.32 2.60
C GLN A 275 -5.20 23.66 2.53
#